data_AF-A0A358PDB1-F1
#
_entry.id   AF-A0A358PDB1-F1
#
_cell.length_a   1.000
_cell.length_b   1.000
_cell.length_c   1.000
_cell.angle_alpha   90.00
_cell.angle_beta   90.00
_cell.angle_gamma   90.00
#
_symmetry.space_group_name_H-M   'P 1'
#
loop_
_entity.id
_entity.type
_entity.pdbx_description
1 polymer ?
#
loop_
_entity_poly.entity_id
_entity_poly.type
_entity_poly.pdbx_seq_one_letter_code
_entity_poly.pdbx_strand_id
1 'polypeptide(L)'
;SVLVIDKGRRLGGRVSTRRQDGFVFNHGAQFVTAKGTEFVSLLAMAKTAGSIKDWQVSDNKIVQIGAPTMRDLPQFMATGLMIRQQTEIIQIAHHGEHIGFFDKDGLIATGHRAIITAPAAQTGKLLA
;
A
#
# COMPACT_ATOMS: atom_id res chain seq x y z
N SER A 1 -11.27 -11.15 -11.05
CA SER A 1 -9.93 -11.10 -10.44
C SER A 1 -9.54 -9.65 -10.23
N VAL A 2 -8.52 -9.37 -9.41
CA VAL A 2 -7.98 -8.03 -9.17
C VAL A 2 -6.48 -8.07 -9.38
N LEU A 3 -5.93 -7.06 -10.06
CA LEU A 3 -4.50 -6.79 -10.18
C LEU A 3 -4.22 -5.42 -9.57
N VAL A 4 -3.27 -5.37 -8.63
CA VAL A 4 -2.74 -4.11 -8.09
C VAL A 4 -1.43 -3.80 -8.79
N ILE A 5 -1.26 -2.56 -9.26
CA ILE A 5 -0.03 -2.08 -9.90
C ILE A 5 0.53 -0.92 -9.09
N ASP A 6 1.80 -0.98 -8.72
CA ASP A 6 2.48 0.05 -7.94
C ASP A 6 3.88 0.34 -8.51
N LYS A 7 4.21 1.62 -8.68
CA LYS A 7 5.54 2.05 -9.15
C LYS A 7 6.65 1.80 -8.12
N GLY A 8 6.28 1.70 -6.85
CA GLY A 8 7.18 1.47 -5.73
C GLY A 8 7.84 0.10 -5.81
N ARG A 9 9.10 0.04 -5.41
CA ARG A 9 9.86 -1.22 -5.29
C ARG A 9 9.30 -2.16 -4.21
N ARG A 10 8.61 -1.63 -3.21
CA ARG A 10 7.99 -2.39 -2.12
C ARG A 10 6.63 -1.80 -1.78
N LEU A 11 5.75 -2.66 -1.27
CA LEU A 11 4.39 -2.29 -0.87
C LEU A 11 4.41 -1.27 0.28
N GLY A 12 3.30 -0.54 0.41
CA GLY A 12 3.00 0.32 1.55
C GLY A 12 3.00 1.82 1.26
N GLY A 13 3.58 2.28 0.15
CA GLY A 13 3.58 3.71 -0.21
C GLY A 13 4.12 4.61 0.91
N ARG A 14 3.25 5.40 1.56
CA ARG A 14 3.60 6.27 2.70
C ARG A 14 3.79 5.52 4.02
N VAL A 15 3.50 4.23 4.08
CA VAL A 15 3.86 3.33 5.20
C VAL A 15 5.23 2.70 4.91
N SER A 16 6.23 3.54 4.64
CA SER A 16 7.54 3.09 4.17
C SER A 16 8.56 2.93 5.30
N THR A 17 9.33 1.86 5.21
CA THR A 17 10.50 1.60 6.07
C THR A 17 11.78 1.64 5.25
N ARG A 18 12.79 2.38 5.69
CA ARG A 18 14.14 2.39 5.12
C ARG A 18 15.10 1.59 6.00
N ARG A 19 16.12 1.00 5.36
CA ARG A 19 17.23 0.32 6.03
C ARG A 19 18.52 0.97 5.56
N GLN A 20 19.39 1.30 6.50
CA GLN A 20 20.69 1.90 6.21
C GLN A 20 21.64 1.56 7.37
N ASP A 21 22.84 1.07 7.04
CA ASP A 21 23.93 0.80 8.00
C ASP A 21 23.49 -0.02 9.24
N GLY A 22 22.66 -1.05 9.02
CA GLY A 22 22.11 -1.91 10.08
C GLY A 22 20.88 -1.35 10.81
N PHE A 23 20.55 -0.07 10.61
CA PHE A 23 19.38 0.56 11.20
C PHE A 23 18.12 0.40 10.35
N VAL A 24 16.98 0.45 11.02
CA VAL A 24 15.64 0.40 10.42
C VAL A 24 14.88 1.65 10.85
N PHE A 25 14.45 2.45 9.88
CA PHE A 25 13.70 3.69 10.15
C PHE A 25 12.35 3.64 9.43
N ASN A 26 11.27 3.90 10.16
CA ASN A 26 9.98 4.19 9.52
C ASN A 26 10.04 5.64 9.04
N HIS A 27 10.03 5.84 7.73
CA HIS A 27 10.26 7.16 7.13
C HIS A 27 8.97 7.86 6.72
N GLY A 28 7.83 7.19 6.90
CA GLY A 28 6.50 7.73 6.71
C GLY A 28 5.64 7.54 7.97
N ALA A 29 4.55 6.80 7.87
CA ALA A 29 3.69 6.53 9.01
C ALA A 29 4.48 5.86 10.17
N GLN A 30 4.43 6.47 11.35
CA GLN A 30 5.15 6.00 12.54
C GLN A 30 4.37 4.94 13.33
N PHE A 31 3.04 5.05 13.33
CA PHE A 31 2.11 4.16 13.99
C PHE A 31 0.74 4.25 13.30
N VAL A 32 -0.18 3.39 13.69
CA VAL A 32 -1.58 3.37 13.24
C VAL A 32 -2.52 3.39 14.44
N THR A 33 -3.66 4.05 14.24
CA THR A 33 -4.80 4.07 15.16
C THR A 33 -6.06 3.85 14.35
N ALA A 34 -7.00 3.05 14.86
CA ALA A 34 -8.29 2.83 14.22
C ALA A 34 -9.43 3.49 15.02
N LYS A 35 -10.41 4.03 14.30
CA LYS A 35 -11.67 4.56 14.87
C LYS A 35 -12.90 3.79 14.38
N GLY A 36 -12.88 3.34 13.12
CA GLY A 36 -13.97 2.56 12.52
C GLY A 36 -13.84 1.06 12.78
N THR A 37 -14.98 0.39 12.93
CA THR A 37 -15.08 -1.03 13.30
C THR A 37 -14.36 -1.95 12.30
N GLU A 38 -14.47 -1.69 11.00
CA GLU A 38 -13.84 -2.50 9.96
C GLU A 38 -12.31 -2.48 10.08
N PHE A 39 -11.75 -1.28 10.30
CA PHE A 39 -10.30 -1.14 10.45
C PHE A 39 -9.80 -1.67 11.80
N VAL A 40 -10.60 -1.53 12.87
CA VAL A 40 -10.30 -2.18 14.17
C VAL A 40 -10.19 -3.70 13.99
N SER A 41 -11.16 -4.33 13.32
CA SER A 41 -11.15 -5.77 13.05
C SER A 41 -9.95 -6.19 12.20
N LEU A 42 -9.60 -5.41 11.18
CA LEU A 42 -8.39 -5.66 10.38
C LEU A 42 -7.12 -5.63 11.22
N LEU A 43 -6.95 -4.62 12.09
CA LEU A 43 -5.79 -4.50 12.96
C LEU A 43 -5.75 -5.63 13.99
N ALA A 44 -6.90 -6.07 14.51
CA ALA A 44 -6.97 -7.24 15.39
C ALA A 44 -6.46 -8.51 14.69
N MET A 45 -6.90 -8.77 13.45
CA MET A 45 -6.40 -9.90 12.66
C MET A 45 -4.90 -9.79 12.38
N ALA A 46 -4.42 -8.59 12.00
CA ALA A 46 -3.00 -8.35 11.75
C ALA A 46 -2.15 -8.56 13.01
N LYS A 47 -2.69 -8.22 14.20
CA LYS A 47 -2.03 -8.43 15.49
C LYS A 47 -1.94 -9.92 15.83
N THR A 48 -3.02 -10.67 15.63
CA THR A 48 -3.03 -12.14 15.78
C THR A 48 -2.04 -12.82 14.83
N ALA A 49 -1.90 -12.30 13.61
CA ALA A 49 -0.93 -12.77 12.63
C ALA A 49 0.51 -12.27 12.89
N GLY A 50 0.75 -11.51 13.96
CA GLY A 50 2.07 -10.98 14.33
C GLY A 50 2.61 -9.87 13.42
N SER A 51 1.80 -9.36 12.48
CA SER A 51 2.20 -8.31 11.54
C SER A 51 2.16 -6.90 12.14
N ILE A 52 1.44 -6.73 13.25
CA ILE A 52 1.48 -5.52 14.09
C ILE A 52 1.56 -5.89 15.57
N LYS A 53 1.95 -4.94 16.41
CA LYS A 53 1.94 -5.04 17.86
C LYS A 53 1.58 -3.71 18.51
N ASP A 54 1.20 -3.75 19.78
CA ASP A 54 1.00 -2.54 20.57
C ASP A 54 2.35 -1.93 20.95
N TRP A 55 2.40 -0.60 21.02
CA TRP A 55 3.53 0.17 21.50
C TRP A 55 3.04 1.25 22.46
N GLN A 56 3.49 1.15 23.71
CA GLN A 56 3.28 2.18 24.72
C GLN A 56 4.25 3.35 24.44
N VAL A 57 3.72 4.48 23.98
CA VAL A 57 4.54 5.66 23.67
C VAL A 57 4.63 6.64 24.84
N SER A 58 3.70 6.57 25.79
CA SER A 58 3.66 7.30 27.06
C SER A 58 2.63 6.64 27.98
N ASP A 59 2.60 6.94 29.28
CA ASP A 59 1.69 6.31 30.26
C ASP A 59 0.22 6.23 29.80
N ASN A 60 -0.28 7.27 29.15
CA ASN A 60 -1.69 7.36 28.73
C ASN A 60 -1.91 7.10 27.22
N LYS A 61 -0.93 6.51 26.52
CA LYS A 61 -1.03 6.34 25.06
C LYS A 61 -0.40 5.05 24.57
N ILE A 62 -1.27 4.18 24.08
CA ILE A 62 -0.91 2.99 23.30
C ILE A 62 -1.28 3.25 21.85
N VAL A 63 -0.35 2.97 20.95
CA VAL A 63 -0.57 2.95 19.50
C VAL A 63 -0.20 1.58 18.95
N GLN A 64 -0.59 1.29 17.71
CA GLN A 64 -0.17 0.07 17.05
C GLN A 64 0.92 0.37 16.03
N ILE A 65 1.93 -0.48 15.98
CA ILE A 65 3.04 -0.40 15.02
C ILE A 65 3.18 -1.72 14.29
N GLY A 66 3.70 -1.68 13.06
CA GLY A 66 4.04 -2.91 12.34
C GLY A 66 5.19 -3.66 13.01
N ALA A 67 5.19 -4.97 12.86
CA ALA A 67 6.16 -5.89 13.44
C ALA A 67 6.60 -6.91 12.38
N PRO A 68 7.91 -7.01 12.04
CA PRO A 68 9.03 -6.24 12.59
C PRO A 68 9.10 -4.76 12.18
N THR A 69 8.41 -4.33 11.13
CA THR A 69 8.48 -2.97 10.59
C THR A 69 7.09 -2.43 10.23
N MET A 70 6.94 -1.12 10.01
CA MET A 70 5.65 -0.58 9.58
C MET A 70 5.15 -1.15 8.25
N ARG A 71 6.02 -1.72 7.41
CA ARG A 71 5.64 -2.37 6.14
C ARG A 71 4.87 -3.68 6.35
N ASP A 72 4.99 -4.32 7.50
CA ASP A 72 4.37 -5.63 7.72
C ASP A 72 2.84 -5.55 7.75
N LEU A 73 2.27 -4.40 8.12
CA LEU A 73 0.82 -4.15 7.99
C LEU A 73 0.32 -4.17 6.53
N PRO A 74 0.83 -3.33 5.60
CA PRO A 74 0.41 -3.41 4.21
C PRO A 74 0.78 -4.74 3.54
N GLN A 75 1.83 -5.43 4.00
CA GLN A 75 2.15 -6.78 3.52
C GLN A 75 1.10 -7.81 3.94
N PHE A 76 0.61 -7.73 5.19
CA PHE A 76 -0.51 -8.55 5.66
C PHE A 76 -1.77 -8.32 4.82
N MET A 77 -2.11 -7.05 4.56
CA MET A 77 -3.29 -6.68 3.74
C MET A 77 -3.17 -7.15 2.28
N ALA A 78 -1.95 -7.33 1.78
CA ALA A 78 -1.68 -7.77 0.42
C ALA A 78 -1.81 -9.30 0.22
N THR A 79 -2.02 -10.06 1.29
CA THR A 79 -2.11 -11.53 1.23
C THR A 79 -3.19 -11.98 0.26
N GLY A 80 -2.81 -12.82 -0.71
CA GLY A 80 -3.72 -13.36 -1.72
C GLY A 80 -4.04 -12.43 -2.90
N LEU A 81 -3.46 -11.23 -2.94
CA LEU A 81 -3.62 -10.31 -4.08
C LEU A 81 -2.56 -10.57 -5.15
N MET A 82 -2.94 -10.44 -6.42
CA MET A 82 -1.99 -10.34 -7.52
C MET A 82 -1.47 -8.90 -7.56
N ILE A 83 -0.16 -8.73 -7.39
CA ILE A 83 0.47 -7.41 -7.32
C ILE A 83 1.66 -7.34 -8.28
N ARG A 84 1.69 -6.34 -9.14
CA ARG A 84 2.84 -5.98 -9.97
C ARG A 84 3.49 -4.71 -9.44
N GLN A 85 4.75 -4.82 -9.03
CA GLN A 85 5.53 -3.73 -8.47
C GLN A 85 6.57 -3.22 -9.47
N GLN A 86 7.21 -2.08 -9.17
CA GLN A 86 8.18 -1.44 -10.06
C GLN A 86 7.60 -1.12 -11.45
N THR A 87 6.29 -0.87 -11.51
CA THR A 87 5.60 -0.55 -12.75
C THR A 87 4.87 0.77 -12.58
N GLU A 88 5.39 1.81 -13.23
CA GLU A 88 4.75 3.12 -13.26
C GLU A 88 3.78 3.18 -14.43
N ILE A 89 2.49 3.19 -14.12
CA ILE A 89 1.48 3.53 -15.12
C ILE A 89 1.59 5.01 -15.41
N ILE A 90 1.84 5.36 -16.67
CA ILE A 90 1.94 6.73 -17.16
C ILE A 90 0.70 7.17 -17.93
N GLN A 91 -0.12 6.21 -18.40
CA GLN A 91 -1.34 6.50 -19.15
C GLN A 91 -2.42 5.44 -18.86
N ILE A 92 -3.66 5.90 -18.76
CA ILE A 92 -4.87 5.07 -18.70
C ILE A 92 -5.76 5.49 -19.86
N ALA A 93 -6.18 4.55 -20.70
CA ALA A 93 -7.00 4.85 -21.86
C ALA A 93 -7.93 3.68 -22.20
N HIS A 94 -8.95 3.93 -23.03
CA HIS A 94 -9.75 2.85 -23.61
C HIS A 94 -8.87 1.95 -24.49
N HIS A 95 -9.08 0.64 -24.37
CA HIS A 95 -8.41 -0.39 -25.16
C HIS A 95 -9.45 -1.44 -25.57
N GLY A 96 -10.10 -1.20 -26.71
CA GLY A 96 -11.33 -1.91 -27.09
C GLY A 96 -12.43 -1.67 -26.05
N GLU A 97 -13.08 -2.75 -25.62
CA GLU A 97 -14.14 -2.73 -24.60
C GLU A 97 -13.61 -2.58 -23.15
N HIS A 98 -12.29 -2.53 -22.96
CA HIS A 98 -11.65 -2.47 -21.64
C HIS A 98 -10.92 -1.16 -21.41
N ILE A 99 -10.49 -0.95 -20.16
CA ILE A 99 -9.52 0.06 -19.77
C ILE A 99 -8.13 -0.56 -19.89
N GLY A 100 -7.25 0.08 -20.66
CA GLY A 100 -5.83 -0.25 -20.76
C GLY A 100 -4.97 0.60 -19.83
N PHE A 101 -3.95 -0.01 -19.25
CA PHE A 101 -2.95 0.63 -18.40
C PHE A 101 -1.59 0.52 -19.07
N PHE A 102 -0.92 1.66 -19.28
CA PHE A 102 0.31 1.74 -20.07
C PHE A 102 1.46 2.29 -19.23
N ASP A 103 2.65 1.72 -19.40
CA ASP A 103 3.90 2.30 -18.94
C ASP A 103 4.70 2.87 -20.13
N LYS A 104 5.99 3.19 -19.91
CA LYS A 104 6.87 3.74 -20.96
C LYS A 104 7.12 2.78 -22.13
N ASP A 105 6.94 1.47 -21.92
CA ASP A 105 7.22 0.41 -22.91
C ASP A 105 5.93 -0.09 -23.60
N GLY A 106 4.75 0.31 -23.11
CA GLY A 106 3.47 0.07 -23.77
C GLY A 106 2.39 -0.47 -22.84
N LEU A 107 1.50 -1.31 -23.37
CA LEU A 107 0.36 -1.88 -22.63
C LEU A 107 0.84 -2.90 -21.60
N ILE A 108 0.44 -2.70 -20.34
CA ILE A 108 0.84 -3.54 -19.19
C ILE A 108 -0.28 -4.46 -18.72
N ALA A 109 -1.51 -3.96 -18.72
CA ALA A 109 -2.68 -4.70 -18.29
C ALA A 109 -3.96 -4.09 -18.88
N THR A 110 -5.03 -4.88 -18.90
CA THR A 110 -6.39 -4.41 -19.22
C THR A 110 -7.37 -4.83 -18.12
N GLY A 111 -8.43 -4.05 -17.91
CA GLY A 111 -9.50 -4.40 -16.98
C GLY A 111 -10.83 -3.72 -17.29
N HIS A 112 -11.92 -4.27 -16.76
CA HIS A 112 -13.27 -3.72 -16.92
C HIS A 112 -13.52 -2.48 -16.03
N ARG A 113 -12.74 -2.33 -14.95
CA ARG A 113 -12.86 -1.24 -13.97
C ARG A 113 -11.47 -0.83 -13.52
N ALA A 114 -11.32 0.44 -13.16
CA ALA A 114 -10.10 1.00 -12.59
C ALA A 114 -10.41 1.64 -11.22
N ILE A 115 -9.55 1.41 -10.24
CA ILE A 115 -9.53 2.14 -8.97
C ILE A 115 -8.15 2.79 -8.86
N ILE A 116 -8.11 4.12 -8.77
CA ILE A 116 -6.86 4.88 -8.70
C ILE A 116 -6.70 5.40 -7.27
N THR A 117 -5.69 4.91 -6.57
CA THR A 117 -5.43 5.21 -5.15
C THR A 117 -4.16 6.06 -4.94
N ALA A 118 -3.51 6.46 -6.03
CA ALA A 118 -2.37 7.37 -5.97
C ALA A 118 -2.79 8.76 -5.42
N PRO A 119 -1.86 9.52 -4.81
CA PRO A 119 -2.15 10.89 -4.38
C PRO A 119 -2.71 11.76 -5.51
N ALA A 120 -3.60 12.70 -5.20
CA ALA A 120 -4.34 13.49 -6.17
C ALA A 120 -3.47 14.13 -7.28
N ALA A 121 -2.31 14.70 -6.93
CA ALA A 121 -1.38 15.29 -7.89
C ALA A 121 -0.75 14.27 -8.86
N GLN A 122 -0.65 13.00 -8.48
CA GLN A 122 -0.21 11.91 -9.36
C GLN A 122 -1.38 11.42 -10.22
N THR A 123 -2.56 11.22 -9.61
CA THR A 123 -3.78 10.82 -10.31
C THR A 123 -4.19 11.82 -11.40
N GLY A 124 -4.05 13.12 -11.15
CA GLY A 124 -4.35 14.16 -12.13
C GLY A 124 -3.52 14.06 -13.41
N LYS A 125 -2.32 13.46 -13.36
CA LYS A 125 -1.49 13.24 -14.57
C LYS A 125 -1.97 12.07 -15.43
N LEU A 126 -2.76 11.16 -14.86
CA LEU A 126 -3.26 9.95 -15.54
C LEU A 126 -4.63 10.14 -16.20
N LEU A 127 -5.34 11.20 -15.80
CA LEU A 127 -6.71 11.51 -16.21
C LEU A 127 -6.81 12.81 -17.02
N ALA A 128 -5.66 13.40 -17.35
CA ALA A 128 -5.56 14.62 -18.17
C ALA A 128 -5.54 14.29 -19.66
#